data_AF-A0A970ZRE9-F1
#
_entry.id   AF-A0A970ZRE9-F1
#
_cell.length_a   1.000
_cell.length_b   1.000
_cell.length_c   1.000
_cell.angle_alpha   90.00
_cell.angle_beta   90.00
_cell.angle_gamma   90.00
#
_symmetry.space_group_name_H-M   'P 1'
#
loop_
_entity.id
_entity.type
_entity.pdbx_description
1 polymer ?
#
loop_
_entity_poly.entity_id
_entity_poly.type
_entity_poly.pdbx_seq_one_letter_code
_entity_poly.pdbx_strand_id
1 'polypeptide(L)'
;IRLEERYEEIMGFFEYPGVPFDNNQAERDLRMMKVREKISGTFRSEKHAEAFCDLRAVLSSATKQGRDLLKTLDELLGSPETLGASLARG
;
A
#
# COMPACT_ATOMS: atom_id res chain seq x y z
N ILE A 1 -15.43 16.64 -5.43
CA ILE A 1 -15.40 15.69 -6.56
C ILE A 1 -16.85 15.53 -7.01
N ARG A 2 -17.20 16.04 -8.20
CA ARG A 2 -18.57 15.95 -8.72
C ARG A 2 -18.74 14.56 -9.32
N LEU A 3 -19.86 13.90 -9.00
CA LEU A 3 -20.17 12.52 -9.44
C LEU A 3 -20.13 12.37 -10.97
N GLU A 4 -20.41 13.45 -11.69
CA GLU A 4 -20.41 13.55 -13.16
C GLU A 4 -19.04 13.22 -13.78
N GLU A 5 -17.93 13.54 -13.10
CA GLU A 5 -16.56 13.36 -13.63
C GLU A 5 -16.01 11.95 -13.42
N ARG A 6 -16.69 11.11 -12.63
CA ARG A 6 -16.24 9.75 -12.28
C ARG A 6 -17.26 8.68 -12.69
N TYR A 7 -18.07 8.99 -13.69
CA TYR A 7 -19.19 8.16 -14.14
C TYR A 7 -18.76 6.72 -14.48
N GLU A 8 -17.68 6.52 -15.23
CA GLU A 8 -17.21 5.18 -15.61
C GLU A 8 -16.78 4.34 -14.41
N GLU A 9 -16.12 4.96 -13.44
CA GLU A 9 -15.67 4.28 -12.22
C GLU A 9 -16.83 3.92 -11.30
N ILE A 10 -17.88 4.75 -11.29
CA ILE A 10 -19.13 4.47 -10.56
C ILE A 10 -19.90 3.34 -11.24
N MET A 11 -19.97 3.33 -12.58
CA MET A 11 -20.62 2.25 -13.34
C MET A 11 -19.92 0.90 -13.14
N GLY A 12 -18.60 0.90 -12.93
CA GLY A 12 -17.83 -0.30 -12.59
C GLY A 12 -18.37 -1.06 -11.36
N PHE A 13 -18.93 -0.37 -10.36
CA PHE A 13 -19.56 -1.04 -9.21
C PHE A 13 -20.84 -1.81 -9.58
N PHE A 14 -21.55 -1.39 -10.62
CA PHE A 14 -22.77 -2.05 -11.08
C PHE A 14 -22.48 -3.15 -12.10
N GLU A 15 -21.40 -3.01 -12.87
CA GLU A 15 -21.00 -3.98 -13.89
C GLU A 15 -20.19 -5.16 -13.34
N TYR A 16 -19.44 -4.97 -12.25
CA TYR A 16 -18.57 -6.00 -11.66
C TYR A 16 -19.00 -6.33 -10.22
N PRO A 17 -19.76 -7.43 -10.00
CA PRO A 17 -20.35 -7.80 -8.70
C PRO A 17 -19.38 -8.09 -7.55
N GLY A 18 -18.06 -7.96 -7.76
CA GLY A 18 -17.02 -8.22 -6.79
C GLY A 18 -16.25 -6.98 -6.33
N VAL A 19 -16.58 -5.79 -6.83
CA VAL A 19 -15.92 -4.54 -6.40
C VAL A 19 -16.57 -4.07 -5.10
N PRO A 20 -15.88 -4.12 -3.95
CA PRO A 20 -16.46 -3.69 -2.69
C PRO A 20 -16.67 -2.17 -2.70
N PHE A 21 -17.83 -1.69 -2.23
CA PHE A 21 -18.12 -0.27 -2.00
C PHE A 21 -17.23 0.40 -0.93
N ASP A 22 -16.31 -0.38 -0.35
CA ASP A 22 -15.38 0.10 0.65
C ASP A 22 -14.14 0.74 0.02
N ASN A 23 -13.38 1.44 0.86
CA ASN A 23 -12.18 2.17 0.47
C ASN A 23 -11.20 1.19 -0.20
N ASN A 24 -10.93 1.39 -1.49
CA ASN A 24 -10.13 0.45 -2.27
C ASN A 24 -8.70 0.34 -1.71
N GLN A 25 -7.97 -0.71 -2.09
CA GLN A 25 -6.63 -0.96 -1.53
C GLN A 25 -5.67 0.24 -1.71
N ALA A 26 -5.75 0.94 -2.85
CA ALA A 26 -4.93 2.12 -3.11
C ALA A 26 -5.23 3.26 -2.13
N GLU A 27 -6.51 3.53 -1.84
CA GLU A 27 -6.90 4.52 -0.85
C GLU A 27 -6.49 4.15 0.58
N ARG A 28 -6.51 2.84 0.93
CA ARG A 28 -6.04 2.37 2.25
C ARG A 28 -4.54 2.61 2.41
N ASP A 29 -3.77 2.32 1.36
CA ASP A 29 -2.33 2.52 1.35
C ASP A 29 -1.97 4.01 1.39
N LEU A 30 -2.67 4.86 0.64
CA LEU A 30 -2.51 6.33 0.66
C LEU A 30 -2.88 6.95 2.01
N ARG A 31 -3.93 6.45 2.69
CA ARG A 31 -4.36 6.96 3.99
C ARG A 31 -3.24 6.96 5.01
N MET A 32 -2.35 5.96 4.94
CA MET A 32 -1.27 5.83 5.90
C MET A 32 -0.20 6.90 5.77
N MET A 33 -0.05 7.52 4.60
CA MET A 33 0.76 8.74 4.45
C MET A 33 0.17 9.88 5.28
N LYS A 34 -1.16 10.08 5.20
CA LYS A 34 -1.82 11.12 5.98
C LYS A 34 -1.80 10.84 7.48
N VAL A 35 -1.94 9.57 7.88
CA VAL A 35 -1.79 9.16 9.30
C VAL A 35 -0.38 9.47 9.80
N ARG A 36 0.66 9.16 9.01
CA ARG A 36 2.05 9.48 9.37
C ARG A 36 2.27 10.99 9.52
N GLU A 37 1.71 11.78 8.63
CA GLU A 37 1.75 13.24 8.71
C GLU A 37 1.05 13.77 9.96
N LYS A 38 -0.15 13.25 10.25
CA LYS A 38 -0.94 13.64 11.43
C LYS A 38 -0.23 13.33 12.75
N ILE A 39 0.38 12.15 12.86
CA ILE A 39 0.95 11.66 14.12
C ILE A 39 2.37 12.19 14.34
N SER A 40 3.20 12.25 13.29
CA SER A 40 4.62 12.58 13.46
C SER A 40 5.15 13.61 12.44
N GLY A 41 4.24 14.38 11.82
CA GLY A 41 4.58 15.48 10.92
C GLY A 41 5.02 15.03 9.52
N THR A 42 5.32 16.01 8.66
CA THR A 42 5.77 15.79 7.28
C THR A 42 7.21 15.30 7.20
N PHE A 43 7.56 14.63 6.10
CA PHE A 43 8.95 14.31 5.79
C PHE A 43 9.72 15.59 5.43
N ARG A 44 10.96 15.69 5.92
CA ARG A 44 11.88 16.79 5.59
C ARG A 44 12.78 16.48 4.39
N SER A 45 12.71 15.26 3.87
CA SER A 45 13.49 14.78 2.73
C SER A 45 12.67 13.74 1.97
N GLU A 46 12.68 13.85 0.65
CA GLU A 46 12.01 12.95 -0.28
C GLU A 46 12.51 11.51 -0.10
N LYS A 47 13.82 11.30 0.08
CA LYS A 47 14.42 9.99 0.35
C LYS A 47 13.78 9.28 1.55
N HIS A 48 13.41 10.01 2.61
CA HIS A 48 12.74 9.39 3.77
C HIS A 48 11.28 9.05 3.48
N ALA A 49 10.62 9.83 2.61
CA ALA A 49 9.26 9.54 2.17
C ALA A 49 9.24 8.30 1.26
N GLU A 50 10.18 8.19 0.32
CA GLU A 50 10.37 7.02 -0.54
C GLU A 50 10.64 5.77 0.29
N ALA A 51 11.62 5.80 1.20
CA ALA A 51 11.92 4.67 2.07
C ALA A 51 10.72 4.24 2.91
N PHE A 52 9.87 5.18 3.35
CA PHE A 52 8.64 4.87 4.07
C PHE A 52 7.60 4.19 3.16
N CYS A 53 7.45 4.66 1.92
CA CYS A 53 6.57 4.05 0.93
C CYS A 53 7.02 2.61 0.60
N ASP A 54 8.33 2.40 0.39
CA ASP A 54 8.90 1.08 0.07
C ASP A 54 8.66 0.08 1.20
N LEU A 55 8.97 0.46 2.44
CA LEU A 55 8.73 -0.37 3.62
C LEU A 55 7.27 -0.80 3.73
N ARG A 56 6.36 0.15 3.50
CA ARG A 56 4.92 -0.12 3.54
C ARG A 56 4.44 -1.00 2.39
N ALA A 57 4.99 -0.81 1.19
CA ALA A 57 4.67 -1.64 0.04
C ALA A 57 5.09 -3.10 0.29
N VAL A 58 6.30 -3.32 0.83
CA VAL A 58 6.80 -4.65 1.22
C VAL A 58 5.90 -5.29 2.27
N LEU A 59 5.55 -4.58 3.34
CA LEU A 59 4.70 -5.11 4.42
C LEU A 59 3.27 -5.39 3.94
N SER A 60 2.70 -4.53 3.10
CA SER A 60 1.38 -4.72 2.50
C SER A 60 1.36 -5.99 1.64
N SER A 61 2.39 -6.19 0.81
CA SER A 61 2.54 -7.40 -0.02
C SER A 61 2.74 -8.67 0.81
N ALA A 62 3.61 -8.63 1.83
CA ALA A 62 3.83 -9.76 2.73
C ALA A 62 2.56 -10.16 3.49
N THR A 63 1.77 -9.18 3.95
CA THR A 63 0.48 -9.42 4.60
C THR A 63 -0.50 -10.13 3.65
N LYS A 64 -0.58 -9.69 2.38
CA LYS A 64 -1.45 -10.31 1.37
C LYS A 64 -1.05 -11.75 1.06
N GLN A 65 0.23 -12.07 1.16
CA GLN A 65 0.76 -13.43 0.98
C GLN A 65 0.70 -14.28 2.26
N GLY A 66 0.12 -13.77 3.35
CA GLY A 66 0.03 -14.49 4.63
C GLY A 66 1.39 -14.75 5.30
N ARG A 67 2.41 -13.94 4.99
CA ARG A 67 3.75 -14.08 5.57
C ARG A 67 3.82 -13.48 6.98
N ASP A 68 4.74 -14.02 7.79
CA ASP A 68 5.08 -13.42 9.07
C ASP A 68 5.81 -12.09 8.86
N LEU A 69 5.29 -11.02 9.47
CA LEU A 69 5.79 -9.66 9.27
C LEU A 69 7.14 -9.41 9.95
N LEU A 70 7.40 -10.02 11.10
CA LEU A 70 8.67 -9.85 11.81
C LEU A 70 9.78 -10.53 11.02
N LYS A 71 9.54 -11.74 10.52
CA LYS A 71 10.46 -12.44 9.63
C LYS A 71 10.70 -11.67 8.33
N THR A 72 9.64 -11.10 7.75
CA THR A 72 9.75 -10.25 6.56
C THR A 72 10.63 -9.03 6.81
N LEU A 73 10.50 -8.39 7.99
CA LEU A 73 11.35 -7.27 8.38
C LEU A 73 12.81 -7.68 8.57
N ASP A 74 13.05 -8.84 9.19
CA ASP A 74 14.39 -9.40 9.36
C ASP A 74 15.06 -9.68 8.00
N GLU A 75 14.32 -10.29 7.07
CA GLU A 75 14.77 -10.51 5.69
C GLU A 75 15.03 -9.19 4.93
N LEU A 76 14.18 -8.17 5.13
CA LEU A 76 14.36 -6.86 4.51
C LEU A 76 15.64 -6.15 4.98
N LEU A 77 15.94 -6.27 6.27
CA LEU A 77 17.13 -5.64 6.87
C LEU A 77 18.41 -6.43 6.57
N GLY A 78 18.32 -7.77 6.46
CA GLY A 78 19.46 -8.64 6.24
C GLY A 78 19.81 -8.89 4.77
N SER A 79 18.83 -8.99 3.87
CA SER A 79 19.04 -9.34 2.44
C SER A 79 17.92 -8.81 1.53
N PRO A 80 17.82 -7.48 1.36
CA PRO A 80 16.71 -6.84 0.65
C PRO A 80 16.56 -7.29 -0.82
N GLU A 81 17.66 -7.56 -1.54
CA GLU A 81 17.62 -8.05 -2.93
C GLU A 81 16.87 -9.37 -3.10
N THR A 82 16.91 -10.26 -2.11
CA THR A 82 16.26 -11.58 -2.19
C THR A 82 14.77 -11.50 -1.86
N LEU A 83 14.37 -10.58 -0.98
CA LEU A 83 13.00 -10.41 -0.54
C LEU A 83 12.11 -9.87 -1.67
N GLY A 84 12.58 -8.88 -2.42
CA GLY A 84 11.83 -8.33 -3.56
C GLY A 84 11.48 -9.39 -4.60
N ALA A 85 12.45 -10.23 -4.96
CA ALA A 85 12.23 -11.35 -5.89
C ALA A 85 11.31 -12.44 -5.29
N SER A 86 11.34 -12.65 -3.97
CA SER A 86 10.45 -13.59 -3.28
C SER A 86 9.00 -13.10 -3.25
N LEU A 87 8.78 -11.81 -3.01
CA LEU A 87 7.46 -11.19 -2.96
C LEU A 87 6.86 -11.04 -4.37
N ALA A 88 7.66 -10.77 -5.39
CA ALA A 88 7.16 -10.63 -6.77
C ALA A 88 6.66 -11.94 -7.41
N ARG A 89 6.98 -13.10 -6.81
CA ARG A 89 6.59 -14.43 -7.30
C ARG A 89 5.34 -15.02 -6.62
N GLY A 90 4.79 -14.34 -5.61
CA GLY A 90 3.65 -14.81 -4.82
C GLY A 90 2.31 -14.34 -5.36
#